data_AF-A0A486DJA9-F1
#
_entry.id   AF-A0A486DJA9-F1
#
_cell.length_a   1.000
_cell.length_b   1.000
_cell.length_c   1.000
_cell.angle_alpha   90.00
_cell.angle_beta   90.00
_cell.angle_gamma   90.00
#
_symmetry.space_group_name_H-M   'P 1'
#
loop_
_entity.id
_entity.type
_entity.pdbx_description
1 polymer ?
#
loop_
_entity_poly.entity_id
_entity_poly.type
_entity_poly.pdbx_seq_one_letter_code
_entity_poly.pdbx_strand_id
1 'polypeptide(L)'
;MSGWGQSKEEHWSATQFDKYGFRRSDLKAIADKLGVNLDIPIEDIVTSGENRKPETFSEEDISVLRSEISLLKEKIKKLNSERPTLLGKYRKDDPLLLAIQIRNTEWNMYDPDNDRATRGNQVAIIQDLEGKGFSNAQAKAIEMVACPIKRG
;
A
#
# COMPACT_ATOMS: atom_id res chain seq x y z
N MET A 1 17.07 -23.20 56.88
CA MET A 1 18.52 -22.94 57.03
C MET A 1 19.12 -23.08 55.64
N SER A 2 19.20 -22.00 54.86
CA SER A 2 20.38 -21.10 54.71
C SER A 2 21.61 -21.86 54.18
N GLY A 3 22.20 -21.55 53.02
CA GLY A 3 21.92 -20.46 52.09
C GLY A 3 22.85 -20.41 50.87
N TRP A 4 22.73 -19.27 50.16
CA TRP A 4 23.68 -18.64 49.21
C TRP A 4 23.87 -19.39 47.88
N GLY A 5 23.26 -19.00 46.76
CA GLY A 5 23.08 -17.64 46.27
C GLY A 5 24.38 -17.14 45.61
N GLN A 6 24.90 -17.86 44.61
CA GLN A 6 25.88 -17.27 43.70
C GLN A 6 25.12 -16.55 42.60
N SER A 7 24.99 -15.23 42.77
CA SER A 7 24.69 -14.32 41.68
C SER A 7 25.71 -14.56 40.59
N LYS A 8 25.27 -15.08 39.44
CA LYS A 8 25.91 -14.68 38.19
C LYS A 8 25.65 -13.19 38.10
N GLU A 9 26.62 -12.40 38.55
CA GLU A 9 26.64 -10.97 38.32
C GLU A 9 26.42 -10.80 36.82
N GLU A 10 25.23 -10.32 36.45
CA GLU A 10 24.92 -9.84 35.13
C GLU A 10 25.79 -8.60 34.92
N HIS A 11 27.01 -8.85 34.48
CA HIS A 11 28.10 -7.93 34.16
C HIS A 11 27.74 -6.95 33.02
N TRP A 12 26.44 -6.86 32.70
CA TRP A 12 25.86 -6.08 31.60
C TRP A 12 24.72 -5.16 32.04
N SER A 13 24.34 -5.12 33.33
CA SER A 13 23.45 -4.09 33.82
C SER A 13 24.21 -2.75 33.91
N ALA A 14 23.90 -1.83 33.00
CA ALA A 14 24.26 -0.43 33.19
C ALA A 14 22.99 0.40 33.15
N THR A 15 22.56 0.77 34.35
CA THR A 15 21.45 1.68 34.63
C THR A 15 21.50 2.99 33.84
N GLN A 16 22.68 3.38 33.34
CA GLN A 16 22.89 4.57 32.51
C GLN A 16 22.24 4.47 31.11
N PHE A 17 22.09 3.26 30.54
CA PHE A 17 21.55 3.07 29.18
C PHE A 17 20.05 2.76 29.17
N ASP A 18 19.54 2.17 30.26
CA ASP A 18 18.10 1.88 30.42
C ASP A 18 17.23 3.14 30.38
N LYS A 19 17.78 4.31 30.77
CA LYS A 19 17.10 5.62 30.69
C LYS A 19 16.66 5.99 29.27
N TYR A 20 17.36 5.49 28.25
CA TYR A 20 17.06 5.76 26.84
C TYR A 20 16.18 4.67 26.21
N GLY A 21 15.68 3.71 27.00
CA GLY A 21 14.78 2.66 26.52
C GLY A 21 15.46 1.55 25.73
N PHE A 22 16.80 1.52 25.69
CA PHE A 22 17.57 0.49 24.99
C PHE A 22 18.12 -0.52 25.98
N ARG A 23 17.71 -1.78 25.86
CA ARG A 23 18.38 -2.87 26.56
C ARG A 23 19.71 -3.15 25.88
N ARG A 24 20.79 -3.31 26.65
CA ARG A 24 22.12 -3.62 26.10
C ARG A 24 22.17 -4.91 25.30
N SER A 25 21.29 -5.89 25.59
CA SER A 25 21.09 -7.08 24.76
C SER A 25 20.70 -6.75 23.32
N ASP A 26 19.86 -5.74 23.16
CA ASP A 26 19.30 -5.35 21.87
C ASP A 26 20.34 -4.56 21.08
N LEU A 27 21.11 -3.72 21.77
CA LEU A 27 22.26 -3.02 21.18
C LEU A 27 23.35 -3.99 20.73
N LYS A 28 23.61 -5.05 21.51
CA LYS A 28 24.54 -6.12 21.11
C LYS A 28 24.02 -6.88 19.89
N ALA A 29 22.76 -7.28 19.89
CA ALA A 29 22.16 -7.95 18.74
C ALA A 29 22.16 -7.07 17.47
N ILE A 30 21.98 -5.75 17.62
CA ILE A 30 22.08 -4.80 16.51
C ILE A 30 23.52 -4.66 16.05
N ALA A 31 24.49 -4.53 16.96
CA ALA A 31 25.91 -4.42 16.62
C ALA A 31 26.43 -5.69 15.91
N ASP A 32 26.06 -6.88 16.42
CA ASP A 32 26.37 -8.18 15.79
C ASP A 32 25.77 -8.26 14.38
N LYS A 33 24.51 -7.84 14.19
CA LYS A 33 23.87 -7.74 12.87
C LYS A 33 24.57 -6.75 11.93
N LEU A 34 25.18 -5.71 12.47
CA LEU A 34 25.89 -4.69 11.71
C LEU A 34 27.37 -5.05 11.50
N GLY A 35 27.84 -6.18 12.03
CA GLY A 35 29.24 -6.60 11.95
C GLY A 35 30.19 -5.77 12.83
N VAL A 36 29.66 -5.08 13.84
CA VAL A 36 30.44 -4.20 14.73
C VAL A 36 30.74 -4.93 16.03
N ASN A 37 32.03 -5.18 16.30
CA ASN A 37 32.47 -5.77 17.54
C ASN A 37 32.58 -4.70 18.65
N LEU A 38 31.71 -4.79 19.65
CA LEU A 38 31.61 -3.83 20.76
C LEU A 38 32.69 -3.99 21.84
N ASP A 39 33.50 -5.05 21.77
CA ASP A 39 34.58 -5.33 22.73
C ASP A 39 35.91 -4.68 22.33
N ILE A 40 35.95 -4.00 21.18
CA ILE A 40 37.12 -3.23 20.72
C ILE A 40 37.14 -1.89 21.47
N PRO A 41 38.23 -1.54 22.18
CA PRO A 41 38.35 -0.24 22.84
C PRO A 41 38.21 0.87 21.81
N ILE A 42 37.58 2.00 22.19
CA ILE A 42 37.19 3.06 21.25
C ILE A 42 38.39 3.56 20.44
N GLU A 43 39.58 3.53 21.03
CA GLU A 43 40.83 3.94 20.40
C GLU A 43 41.26 3.03 19.23
N ASP A 44 40.83 1.76 19.22
CA ASP A 44 41.16 0.73 18.23
C ASP A 44 40.02 0.44 17.24
N ILE A 45 38.90 1.17 17.32
CA ILE A 45 37.81 1.07 16.35
C ILE A 45 38.28 1.71 15.03
N VAL A 46 39.01 0.93 14.23
CA VAL A 46 39.11 1.21 12.80
C VAL A 46 37.71 1.02 12.26
N THR A 47 37.13 2.06 11.64
CA THR A 47 35.88 1.94 10.89
C THR A 47 36.09 0.99 9.73
N SER A 48 36.12 -0.30 10.03
CA SER A 48 36.04 -1.41 9.10
C SER A 48 34.55 -1.63 8.80
N GLY A 49 33.82 -0.54 8.59
CA GLY A 49 32.62 -0.65 7.79
C GLY A 49 33.15 -1.02 6.43
N GLU A 50 33.12 -2.32 6.10
CA GLU A 50 33.12 -2.73 4.70
C GLU A 50 32.25 -1.72 3.97
N ASN A 51 32.86 -1.05 2.99
CA ASN A 51 32.17 -0.14 2.09
C ASN A 51 30.83 -0.78 1.75
N ARG A 52 29.76 -0.35 2.41
CA ARG A 52 28.43 -0.47 1.85
C ARG A 52 28.54 0.39 0.62
N LYS A 53 28.95 -0.23 -0.50
CA LYS A 53 28.80 0.39 -1.80
C LYS A 53 27.34 0.84 -1.77
N PRO A 54 27.05 2.15 -1.85
CA PRO A 54 25.68 2.53 -2.16
C PRO A 54 25.31 1.66 -3.35
N GLU A 55 24.14 1.02 -3.34
CA GLU A 55 23.66 0.32 -4.53
C GLU A 55 23.57 1.37 -5.64
N THR A 56 24.67 1.55 -6.36
CA THR A 56 24.77 2.43 -7.49
C THR A 56 24.13 1.64 -8.59
N PHE A 57 22.86 1.93 -8.85
CA PHE A 57 22.20 1.49 -10.07
C PHE A 57 23.15 1.76 -11.23
N SER A 58 23.37 0.76 -12.07
CA SER A 58 24.20 0.95 -13.25
C SER A 58 23.58 2.05 -14.12
N GLU A 59 24.39 2.75 -14.93
CA GLU A 59 23.84 3.73 -15.88
C GLU A 59 22.80 3.10 -16.81
N GLU A 60 22.97 1.80 -17.11
CA GLU A 60 22.02 0.97 -17.85
C GLU A 60 20.69 0.85 -17.10
N ASP A 61 20.69 0.50 -15.81
CA ASP A 61 19.48 0.45 -14.98
C ASP A 61 18.76 1.80 -14.91
N ILE A 62 19.52 2.88 -14.76
CA ILE A 62 18.97 4.24 -14.73
C ILE A 62 18.33 4.58 -16.07
N SER A 63 18.94 4.16 -17.19
CA SER A 63 18.41 4.39 -18.54
C SER A 63 17.10 3.63 -18.76
N VAL A 64 17.04 2.36 -18.34
CA VAL A 64 15.84 1.52 -18.41
C VAL A 64 14.72 2.14 -17.58
N LEU A 65 15.00 2.51 -16.33
CA LEU A 65 14.01 3.15 -15.46
C LEU A 65 13.48 4.47 -16.03
N ARG A 66 14.33 5.29 -16.64
CA ARG A 66 13.91 6.53 -17.32
C ARG A 66 12.99 6.25 -18.51
N SER A 67 13.32 5.23 -19.30
CA SER A 67 12.49 4.82 -20.44
C SER A 67 11.12 4.31 -19.97
N GLU A 68 11.07 3.53 -18.90
CA GLU A 68 9.83 3.03 -18.31
C GLU A 68 8.99 4.19 -17.77
N ILE A 69 9.61 5.17 -17.09
CA ILE A 69 8.91 6.38 -16.63
C ILE A 69 8.30 7.15 -17.81
N SER A 70 9.02 7.27 -18.93
CA SER A 70 8.46 7.95 -20.12
C SER A 70 7.28 7.20 -20.70
N LEU A 71 7.37 5.88 -20.83
CA LEU A 71 6.30 5.03 -21.36
C LEU A 71 5.06 5.08 -20.45
N LEU A 72 5.25 5.01 -19.14
CA LEU A 72 4.18 5.13 -18.15
C LEU A 72 3.51 6.50 -18.21
N LYS A 73 4.28 7.59 -18.34
CA LYS A 73 3.73 8.95 -18.48
C LYS A 73 2.91 9.09 -19.76
N GLU A 74 3.38 8.55 -20.88
CA GLU A 74 2.64 8.55 -22.14
C GLU A 74 1.34 7.74 -22.04
N LYS A 75 1.41 6.56 -21.41
CA LYS A 75 0.23 5.72 -21.17
C LYS A 75 -0.80 6.43 -20.29
N ILE A 76 -0.36 7.10 -19.21
CA ILE A 76 -1.24 7.91 -18.35
C ILE A 76 -1.87 9.06 -19.14
N LYS A 77 -1.10 9.76 -19.98
CA LYS A 77 -1.63 10.85 -20.82
C LYS A 77 -2.69 10.34 -21.79
N LYS A 78 -2.44 9.20 -22.45
CA LYS A 78 -3.39 8.56 -23.36
C LYS A 78 -4.68 8.15 -22.63
N LEU A 79 -4.56 7.42 -21.53
CA LEU A 79 -5.71 7.01 -20.71
C LEU A 79 -6.51 8.21 -20.21
N ASN A 80 -5.85 9.29 -19.79
CA ASN A 80 -6.54 10.52 -19.39
C ASN A 80 -7.24 11.24 -20.55
N SER A 81 -6.72 11.13 -21.78
CA SER A 81 -7.39 11.67 -22.97
C SER A 81 -8.61 10.87 -23.42
N GLU A 82 -8.66 9.57 -23.11
CA GLU A 82 -9.79 8.69 -23.42
C GLU A 82 -10.92 8.81 -22.38
N ARG A 83 -10.62 9.30 -21.17
CA ARG A 83 -11.63 9.51 -20.13
C ARG A 83 -12.54 10.69 -20.47
N PRO A 84 -13.84 10.62 -20.13
CA PRO A 84 -14.75 11.75 -20.28
C PRO A 84 -14.22 13.01 -19.58
N THR A 85 -14.23 14.14 -20.30
CA THR A 85 -13.75 15.42 -19.78
C THR A 85 -14.54 15.80 -18.52
N LEU A 86 -13.82 16.26 -17.48
CA LEU A 86 -14.40 16.79 -16.23
C LEU A 86 -15.16 15.76 -15.35
N LEU A 87 -15.05 14.46 -15.65
CA LEU A 87 -15.67 13.39 -14.86
C LEU A 87 -15.26 13.50 -13.37
N GLY A 88 -16.25 13.70 -12.50
CA GLY A 88 -16.03 13.84 -11.05
C GLY A 88 -15.26 15.09 -10.60
N LYS A 89 -14.99 16.06 -11.49
CA LYS A 89 -14.18 17.24 -11.15
C LYS A 89 -14.92 18.25 -10.29
N TYR A 90 -16.21 18.46 -10.57
CA TYR A 90 -17.02 19.50 -9.92
C TYR A 90 -17.98 18.96 -8.87
N ARG A 91 -18.31 17.66 -8.94
CA ARG A 91 -19.24 17.02 -8.04
C ARG A 91 -18.76 15.62 -7.70
N LYS A 92 -18.81 15.25 -6.42
CA LYS A 92 -18.39 13.94 -5.92
C LYS A 92 -19.45 12.86 -6.19
N ASP A 93 -20.70 13.29 -6.30
CA ASP A 93 -21.91 12.51 -6.57
C ASP A 93 -22.26 12.54 -8.07
N ASP A 94 -21.26 12.58 -8.95
CA ASP A 94 -21.44 12.58 -10.40
C ASP A 94 -22.13 11.27 -10.85
N PRO A 95 -23.34 11.32 -11.43
CA PRO A 95 -24.08 10.13 -11.85
C PRO A 95 -23.30 9.24 -12.82
N LEU A 96 -22.53 9.83 -13.73
CA LEU A 96 -21.74 9.08 -14.70
C LEU A 96 -20.53 8.41 -14.04
N LEU A 97 -19.88 9.12 -13.11
CA LEU A 97 -18.77 8.54 -12.33
C LEU A 97 -19.26 7.36 -11.50
N LEU A 98 -20.40 7.52 -10.83
CA LEU A 98 -21.02 6.45 -10.04
C LEU A 98 -21.40 5.26 -10.91
N ALA A 99 -21.97 5.49 -12.09
CA ALA A 99 -22.30 4.40 -13.01
C ALA A 99 -21.06 3.62 -13.47
N ILE A 100 -19.95 4.31 -13.77
CA ILE A 100 -18.67 3.68 -14.11
C ILE A 100 -18.14 2.86 -12.92
N GLN A 101 -18.20 3.40 -11.71
CA GLN A 101 -17.77 2.69 -10.50
C GLN A 101 -18.59 1.43 -10.27
N ILE A 102 -19.91 1.52 -10.32
CA ILE A 102 -20.82 0.37 -10.18
C ILE A 102 -20.52 -0.68 -11.24
N ARG A 103 -20.30 -0.29 -12.50
CA ARG A 103 -19.92 -1.23 -13.56
C ARG A 103 -18.60 -1.95 -13.23
N ASN A 104 -17.61 -1.22 -12.75
CA ASN A 104 -16.30 -1.79 -12.40
C ASN A 104 -16.31 -2.64 -11.12
N THR A 105 -17.31 -2.53 -10.25
CA THR A 105 -17.40 -3.33 -9.00
C THR A 105 -18.38 -4.48 -9.13
N GLU A 106 -19.61 -4.18 -9.55
CA GLU A 106 -20.72 -5.14 -9.58
C GLU A 106 -20.72 -5.99 -10.85
N TRP A 107 -20.12 -5.50 -11.93
CA TRP A 107 -20.17 -6.15 -13.25
C TRP A 107 -18.81 -6.59 -13.78
N ASN A 108 -17.73 -6.45 -12.99
CA ASN A 108 -16.37 -6.82 -13.41
C ASN A 108 -16.22 -8.31 -13.71
N MET A 109 -16.97 -9.15 -13.00
CA MET A 109 -16.96 -10.61 -13.16
C MET A 109 -18.20 -11.13 -13.89
N TYR A 110 -18.93 -10.24 -14.58
CA TYR A 110 -20.12 -10.63 -15.31
C TYR A 110 -19.78 -11.61 -16.43
N ASP A 111 -20.42 -12.77 -16.41
CA ASP A 111 -20.30 -13.83 -17.39
C ASP A 111 -21.66 -14.08 -18.05
N PRO A 112 -21.83 -13.79 -19.35
CA PRO A 112 -23.07 -14.04 -20.08
C PRO A 112 -23.54 -15.50 -20.02
N ASP A 113 -22.62 -16.46 -19.97
CA ASP A 113 -22.94 -17.89 -19.94
C ASP A 113 -23.39 -18.36 -18.55
N ASN A 114 -23.07 -17.58 -17.51
CA ASN A 114 -23.46 -17.81 -16.12
C ASN A 114 -24.13 -16.57 -15.50
N ASP A 115 -25.10 -16.00 -16.23
CA ASP A 115 -25.79 -14.76 -15.85
C ASP A 115 -26.41 -14.86 -14.44
N ARG A 116 -27.03 -15.99 -14.10
CA ARG A 116 -27.71 -16.15 -12.80
C ARG A 116 -26.77 -16.00 -11.60
N ALA A 117 -25.51 -16.42 -11.73
CA ALA A 117 -24.55 -16.37 -10.63
C ALA A 117 -23.73 -15.08 -10.61
N THR A 118 -23.52 -14.46 -11.78
CA THR A 118 -22.60 -13.32 -11.93
C THR A 118 -23.28 -11.98 -12.17
N ARG A 119 -24.60 -11.97 -12.35
CA ARG A 119 -25.39 -10.74 -12.52
C ARG A 119 -25.36 -9.88 -11.25
N GLY A 120 -25.09 -8.59 -11.44
CA GLY A 120 -25.15 -7.59 -10.38
C GLY A 120 -26.55 -7.45 -9.77
N ASN A 121 -26.62 -7.28 -8.44
CA ASN A 121 -27.88 -7.16 -7.73
C ASN A 121 -28.46 -5.74 -7.86
N GLN A 122 -29.39 -5.57 -8.82
CA GLN A 122 -30.02 -4.28 -9.09
C GLN A 122 -30.70 -3.66 -7.86
N VAL A 123 -31.39 -4.46 -7.04
CA VAL A 123 -32.13 -3.95 -5.87
C VAL A 123 -31.14 -3.37 -4.87
N ALA A 124 -30.04 -4.08 -4.61
CA ALA A 124 -28.98 -3.61 -3.73
C ALA A 124 -28.32 -2.32 -4.26
N ILE A 125 -28.04 -2.25 -5.57
CA ILE A 125 -27.46 -1.05 -6.21
C ILE A 125 -28.37 0.16 -6.07
N ILE A 126 -29.68 0.00 -6.34
CA ILE A 126 -30.65 1.08 -6.21
C ILE A 126 -30.76 1.54 -4.75
N GLN A 127 -30.83 0.60 -3.80
CA GLN A 127 -30.90 0.92 -2.37
C GLN A 127 -29.64 1.66 -1.87
N ASP A 128 -28.45 1.26 -2.32
CA ASP A 128 -27.20 1.96 -1.99
C ASP A 128 -27.18 3.40 -2.54
N LEU A 129 -27.66 3.59 -3.77
CA LEU A 129 -27.79 4.93 -4.36
C LEU A 129 -28.84 5.79 -3.64
N GLU A 130 -29.97 5.22 -3.24
CA GLU A 130 -30.97 5.92 -2.42
C GLU A 130 -30.40 6.31 -1.04
N GLY A 131 -29.62 5.42 -0.42
CA GLY A 131 -28.89 5.71 0.82
C GLY A 131 -27.87 6.84 0.68
N LYS A 132 -27.34 7.07 -0.52
CA LYS A 132 -26.47 8.20 -0.87
C LYS A 132 -27.24 9.51 -1.17
N GLY A 133 -28.56 9.49 -1.08
CA GLY A 133 -29.43 10.67 -1.25
C GLY A 133 -30.00 10.87 -2.65
N PHE A 134 -29.85 9.90 -3.55
CA PHE A 134 -30.50 9.96 -4.86
C PHE A 134 -31.99 9.60 -4.78
N SER A 135 -32.83 10.27 -5.56
CA SER A 135 -34.22 9.84 -5.73
C SER A 135 -34.28 8.47 -6.43
N ASN A 136 -35.35 7.69 -6.20
CA ASN A 136 -35.55 6.39 -6.86
C ASN A 136 -35.40 6.47 -8.40
N ALA A 137 -35.90 7.55 -9.01
CA ALA A 137 -35.78 7.78 -10.45
C ALA A 137 -34.32 7.98 -10.88
N GLN A 138 -33.55 8.77 -10.14
CA GLN A 138 -32.13 8.99 -10.42
C GLN A 138 -31.31 7.71 -10.16
N ALA A 139 -31.58 6.99 -9.08
CA ALA A 139 -30.92 5.74 -8.76
C ALA A 139 -31.12 4.69 -9.87
N LYS A 140 -32.36 4.55 -10.37
CA LYS A 140 -32.68 3.71 -11.53
C LYS A 140 -31.96 4.16 -12.80
N ALA A 141 -31.88 5.46 -13.06
CA ALA A 141 -31.17 5.98 -14.23
C ALA A 141 -29.66 5.68 -14.16
N ILE A 142 -29.03 5.85 -12.98
CA ILE A 142 -27.62 5.53 -12.76
C ILE A 142 -27.38 4.03 -12.92
N GLU A 143 -28.22 3.18 -12.33
CA GLU A 143 -28.11 1.73 -12.47
C GLU A 143 -28.27 1.29 -13.93
N MET A 144 -29.22 1.87 -14.67
CA MET A 144 -29.43 1.57 -16.08
C MET A 144 -28.20 1.90 -16.93
N VAL A 145 -27.53 3.03 -16.66
CA VAL A 145 -26.27 3.39 -17.33
C VAL A 145 -25.13 2.44 -16.92
N ALA A 146 -25.09 1.99 -15.67
CA ALA A 146 -24.09 1.06 -15.17
C ALA A 146 -24.26 -0.37 -15.72
N CYS A 147 -25.50 -0.81 -15.92
CA CYS A 147 -25.84 -2.15 -16.36
C CYS A 147 -25.33 -2.42 -17.80
N PRO A 148 -24.58 -3.51 -18.05
CA PRO A 148 -24.08 -3.85 -19.39
C PRO A 148 -25.13 -4.59 -20.25
N ILE A 149 -26.25 -5.02 -19.65
CA ILE A 149 -27.27 -5.84 -20.31
C ILE A 149 -28.45 -4.96 -20.72
N LYS A 150 -28.93 -5.12 -21.97
CA LYS A 150 -30.19 -4.51 -22.39
C LYS A 150 -31.35 -5.22 -21.68
N ARG A 151 -32.00 -4.52 -20.75
CA ARG A 151 -33.24 -4.97 -20.12
C ARG A 151 -34.40 -4.44 -20.98
N GLY A 152 -35.21 -5.36 -21.49
CA GLY A 152 -36.41 -5.06 -22.27
C GLY A 152 -37.53 -4.52 -21.41
#